data_AF-A0A2G2L6Z0-F1
#
_entry.id   AF-A0A2G2L6Z0-F1
#
_cell.length_a   1.000
_cell.length_b   1.000
_cell.length_c   1.000
_cell.angle_alpha   90.00
_cell.angle_beta   90.00
_cell.angle_gamma   90.00
#
_symmetry.space_group_name_H-M   'P 1'
#
loop_
_entity.id
_entity.type
_entity.pdbx_description
1 polymer ?
#
loop_
_entity_poly.entity_id
_entity_poly.type
_entity_poly.pdbx_seq_one_letter_code
_entity_poly.pdbx_strand_id
1 'polypeptide(L)'
;MKMTRHSYKATLILVFCFLVQACNNYDPVPKSQCTKVVKHAKKILGSFAPKHSQMVKDCKSATDSERGCIMAATKKGQVAQCL
;
A
#
# COMPACT_ATOMS: atom_id res chain seq x y z
N MET A 1 -26.78 3.39 -40.45
CA MET A 1 -25.79 3.78 -39.42
C MET A 1 -25.03 2.53 -38.97
N LYS A 2 -23.70 2.48 -39.15
CA LYS A 2 -22.84 1.35 -38.73
C LYS A 2 -22.38 1.63 -37.30
N MET A 3 -23.13 1.12 -36.32
CA MET A 3 -22.78 1.19 -34.90
C MET A 3 -21.58 0.26 -34.65
N THR A 4 -20.52 0.86 -34.13
CA THR A 4 -19.15 0.34 -34.03
C THR A 4 -19.01 -0.82 -33.04
N ARG A 5 -18.57 -1.99 -33.54
CA ARG A 5 -18.09 -3.15 -32.77
C ARG A 5 -16.80 -2.89 -31.95
N HIS A 6 -16.43 -1.64 -31.68
CA HIS A 6 -15.22 -1.29 -30.94
C HIS A 6 -15.49 -0.94 -29.46
N SER A 7 -16.75 -0.67 -29.10
CA SER A 7 -17.08 -0.21 -27.74
C SER A 7 -17.08 -1.31 -26.67
N TYR A 8 -17.27 -2.58 -27.02
CA TYR A 8 -17.35 -3.67 -26.02
C TYR A 8 -16.00 -4.10 -25.45
N LYS A 9 -14.88 -3.85 -26.16
CA LYS A 9 -13.54 -4.21 -25.69
C LYS A 9 -13.02 -3.25 -24.63
N ALA A 10 -13.32 -1.96 -24.77
CA ALA A 10 -12.89 -0.92 -23.83
C ALA A 10 -13.63 -1.01 -22.49
N THR A 11 -14.90 -1.40 -22.50
CA THR A 11 -15.72 -1.53 -21.29
C THR A 11 -15.25 -2.67 -20.37
N LEU A 12 -14.73 -3.78 -20.92
CA LEU A 12 -14.25 -4.91 -20.11
C LEU A 12 -12.97 -4.60 -19.31
N ILE A 13 -12.11 -3.70 -19.79
CA ILE A 13 -10.85 -3.35 -19.13
C ILE A 13 -11.10 -2.49 -17.89
N LEU A 14 -12.10 -1.60 -17.93
CA LEU A 14 -12.46 -0.73 -16.80
C LEU A 14 -13.02 -1.52 -15.61
N VAL A 15 -13.78 -2.58 -15.84
CA VAL A 15 -14.36 -3.42 -14.76
C VAL A 15 -13.28 -4.25 -14.04
N PHE A 16 -12.21 -4.64 -14.74
CA PHE A 16 -11.14 -5.45 -14.15
C PHE A 16 -10.25 -4.67 -13.18
N CYS A 17 -10.08 -3.36 -13.37
CA CYS A 17 -9.31 -2.50 -12.46
C CYS A 17 -9.99 -2.29 -11.09
N PHE A 18 -11.32 -2.34 -11.02
CA PHE A 18 -12.05 -2.20 -9.74
C PHE A 18 -12.06 -3.50 -8.92
N LEU A 19 -11.95 -4.66 -9.57
CA LEU A 19 -11.97 -5.98 -8.90
C LEU A 19 -10.63 -6.34 -8.23
N VAL A 20 -9.54 -5.62 -8.53
CA VAL A 20 -8.22 -5.82 -7.92
C VAL A 20 -7.92 -4.82 -6.80
N GLN A 21 -8.92 -4.09 -6.28
CA GLN A 21 -8.80 -3.41 -4.97
C GLN A 21 -8.83 -4.45 -3.83
N ALA A 22 -7.84 -5.33 -3.88
CA ALA A 22 -7.15 -5.96 -2.79
C ALA A 22 -7.96 -6.11 -1.49
N CYS A 23 -8.60 -7.28 -1.34
CA CYS A 23 -8.73 -7.94 -0.04
C CYS A 23 -7.33 -8.25 0.54
N ASN A 24 -6.46 -7.25 0.72
CA ASN A 24 -5.17 -7.48 1.38
C ASN A 24 -5.42 -7.34 2.87
N ASN A 25 -5.96 -8.40 3.46
CA ASN A 25 -5.88 -8.60 4.90
C ASN A 25 -4.41 -8.95 5.21
N TYR A 26 -3.57 -7.92 5.31
CA TYR A 26 -2.23 -8.08 5.84
C TYR A 26 -2.33 -8.55 7.29
N ASP A 27 -1.41 -9.41 7.72
CA ASP A 27 -1.33 -9.79 9.12
C ASP A 27 -1.21 -8.52 9.98
N PRO A 28 -2.15 -8.27 10.91
CA PRO A 28 -2.15 -7.07 11.71
C PRO A 28 -0.91 -7.02 12.59
N VAL A 29 -0.22 -5.89 12.58
CA VAL A 29 1.01 -5.69 13.34
C VAL A 29 0.75 -4.71 14.48
N PRO A 30 0.94 -5.09 15.75
CA PRO A 30 0.62 -4.24 16.89
C PRO A 30 1.59 -3.07 17.06
N LYS A 31 1.14 -2.03 17.79
CA LYS A 31 1.83 -0.73 17.90
C LYS A 31 3.19 -0.85 18.58
N SER A 32 3.34 -1.84 19.44
CA SER A 32 4.60 -2.22 20.10
C SER A 32 5.71 -2.59 19.11
N GLN A 33 5.36 -3.00 17.88
CA GLN A 33 6.34 -3.35 16.84
C GLN A 33 6.75 -2.17 15.96
N CYS A 34 6.37 -0.93 16.28
CA CYS A 34 6.68 0.22 15.42
C CYS A 34 8.16 0.41 15.10
N THR A 35 9.06 0.07 16.02
CA THR A 35 10.51 0.11 15.73
C THR A 35 10.90 -0.83 14.58
N LYS A 36 10.29 -2.02 14.52
CA LYS A 36 10.51 -3.01 13.45
C LYS A 36 9.92 -2.51 12.13
N VAL A 37 8.70 -1.98 12.16
CA VAL A 37 8.01 -1.40 10.99
C VAL A 37 8.82 -0.25 10.39
N VAL A 38 9.26 0.69 11.23
CA VAL A 38 10.06 1.84 10.79
C VAL A 38 11.41 1.40 10.22
N LYS A 39 12.08 0.42 10.84
CA LYS A 39 13.33 -0.14 10.32
C LYS A 39 13.14 -0.74 8.93
N HIS A 40 12.06 -1.49 8.73
CA HIS A 40 11.70 -2.09 7.43
C HIS A 40 11.38 -1.02 6.38
N ALA A 41 10.50 -0.07 6.71
CA ALA A 41 10.15 1.03 5.83
C ALA A 41 11.37 1.87 5.42
N LYS A 42 12.27 2.20 6.37
CA LYS A 42 13.52 2.91 6.07
C LYS A 42 14.41 2.15 5.10
N LYS A 43 14.48 0.82 5.21
CA LYS A 43 15.24 -0.02 4.27
C LYS A 43 14.68 0.08 2.85
N ILE A 44 13.36 0.10 2.70
CA ILE A 44 12.71 0.21 1.38
C ILE A 44 12.87 1.62 0.80
N LEU A 45 12.64 2.65 1.62
CA LEU A 45 12.63 4.04 1.18
C LEU A 45 14.04 4.59 0.93
N GLY A 46 15.05 4.14 1.67
CA GLY A 46 16.42 4.63 1.55
C GLY A 46 16.49 6.14 1.82
N SER A 47 17.07 6.90 0.89
CA SER A 47 17.17 8.37 0.97
C SER A 47 15.83 9.12 0.96
N PHE A 48 14.74 8.44 0.57
CA PHE A 48 13.39 9.02 0.60
C PHE A 48 12.74 8.90 1.98
N ALA A 49 13.36 8.18 2.91
CA ALA A 49 12.81 8.00 4.24
C ALA A 49 12.76 9.34 4.99
N PRO A 50 11.62 9.72 5.59
CA PRO A 50 11.55 10.82 6.53
C PRO A 50 12.47 10.61 7.74
N LYS A 51 12.59 11.64 8.58
CA LYS A 51 13.29 11.52 9.86
C LYS A 51 12.69 10.37 10.68
N HIS A 52 13.55 9.59 11.33
CA HIS A 52 13.14 8.40 12.09
C HIS A 52 12.07 8.72 13.14
N SER A 53 12.20 9.85 13.84
CA SER A 53 11.22 10.30 14.84
C SER A 53 9.84 10.55 14.24
N GLN A 54 9.78 11.08 13.01
CA GLN A 54 8.53 11.28 12.29
C GLN A 54 7.91 9.93 11.92
N MET A 55 8.70 9.02 11.33
CA MET A 55 8.20 7.69 10.97
C MET A 55 7.68 6.88 12.17
N VAL A 56 8.30 7.03 13.35
CA VAL A 56 7.82 6.39 14.58
C VAL A 56 6.48 7.01 15.03
N LYS A 57 6.30 8.33 14.89
CA LYS A 57 5.01 8.97 15.17
C LYS A 57 3.94 8.46 14.22
N ASP A 58 4.21 8.45 12.91
CA ASP A 58 3.27 8.01 11.88
C ASP A 58 2.87 6.54 12.10
N CYS A 59 3.85 5.66 12.36
CA CYS A 59 3.59 4.26 12.68
C CYS A 59 2.68 4.09 13.91
N LYS A 60 2.89 4.89 14.96
CA LYS A 60 2.09 4.82 16.18
C LYS A 60 0.66 5.28 15.98
N SER A 61 0.41 6.15 15.00
CA SER A 61 -0.93 6.63 14.65
C SER A 61 -1.65 5.71 13.67
N ALA A 62 -0.91 4.97 12.85
CA ALA A 62 -1.46 3.98 11.93
C ALA A 62 -2.18 2.84 12.68
N THR A 63 -3.17 2.25 12.04
CA THR A 63 -3.87 1.02 12.43
C THR A 63 -2.95 -0.20 12.34
N ASP A 64 -3.36 -1.30 12.98
CA ASP A 64 -2.62 -2.56 12.93
C ASP A 64 -2.51 -3.12 11.50
N SER A 65 -3.54 -2.90 10.67
CA SER A 65 -3.58 -3.34 9.27
C SER A 65 -2.60 -2.55 8.38
N GLU A 66 -2.56 -1.22 8.51
CA GLU A 66 -1.61 -0.37 7.77
C GLU A 66 -0.16 -0.72 8.14
N ARG A 67 0.11 -1.01 9.42
CA ARG A 67 1.42 -1.52 9.86
C ARG A 67 1.75 -2.87 9.23
N GLY A 68 0.76 -3.75 9.11
CA GLY A 68 0.87 -5.01 8.36
C GLY A 68 1.19 -4.80 6.87
N CYS A 69 0.50 -3.84 6.23
CA CYS A 69 0.77 -3.46 4.84
C CYS A 69 2.22 -3.05 4.62
N ILE A 70 2.75 -2.18 5.48
CA ILE A 70 4.14 -1.72 5.39
C ILE A 70 5.10 -2.91 5.53
N MET A 71 4.81 -3.86 6.42
CA MET A 71 5.65 -5.04 6.60
C MET A 71 5.64 -6.00 5.40
N ALA A 72 4.53 -6.07 4.67
CA ALA A 72 4.43 -6.84 3.43
C ALA A 72 5.03 -6.12 2.21
N ALA A 73 5.18 -4.80 2.26
CA ALA A 73 5.77 -4.02 1.18
C ALA A 73 7.24 -4.41 0.95
N THR A 74 7.64 -4.47 -0.32
CA THR A 74 9.02 -4.74 -0.76
C THR A 74 9.59 -3.63 -1.64
N LYS A 75 8.72 -2.73 -2.14
CA LYS A 75 9.06 -1.62 -3.04
C LYS A 75 8.54 -0.30 -2.51
N LYS A 76 9.21 0.81 -2.85
CA LYS A 76 8.86 2.17 -2.41
C LYS A 76 7.40 2.54 -2.71
N GLY A 77 6.93 2.24 -3.92
CA GLY A 77 5.55 2.53 -4.33
C GLY A 77 4.51 1.79 -3.49
N GLN A 78 4.82 0.59 -2.99
CA GLN A 78 3.90 -0.17 -2.14
C GLN A 78 3.74 0.46 -0.75
N VAL A 79 4.82 1.02 -0.20
CA VAL A 79 4.74 1.76 1.08
C VAL A 79 3.79 2.96 0.96
N ALA A 80 3.76 3.63 -0.20
CA ALA A 80 2.86 4.75 -0.46
C ALA A 80 1.38 4.33 -0.63
N GLN A 81 1.11 3.04 -0.84
CA GLN A 81 -0.23 2.47 -1.00
C GLN A 81 -0.81 1.92 0.32
N CYS A 82 -0.07 2.04 1.43
CA CYS A 82 -0.48 1.53 2.74
C CYS A 82 -1.29 2.54 3.57
N LEU A 83 -1.90 3.53 2.91
CA LEU A 83 -2.71 4.61 3.47
C LEU A 83 -4.12 4.56 2.87
#